data_AF-A0A965Z5K3-F1
#
_entry.id   AF-A0A965Z5K3-F1
#
_cell.length_a   1.000
_cell.length_b   1.000
_cell.length_c   1.000
_cell.angle_alpha   90.00
_cell.angle_beta   90.00
_cell.angle_gamma   90.00
#
_symmetry.space_group_name_H-M   'P 1'
#
loop_
_entity.id
_entity.type
_entity.pdbx_description
1 polymer ?
#
loop_
_entity_poly.entity_id
_entity_poly.type
_entity_poly.pdbx_seq_one_letter_code
_entity_poly.pdbx_strand_id
1 'polypeptide(L)'
;MARTTPRLFVSAMALSGMAAFVVTGLGWALSARAAETITYSYDDAGRLTNAAYGGGGNIAYAYDANGNLLMRTVTAAGGTTYTLIYRAGTGGWIDGVATQVVAEGQSGTPVEAKGENASAVFHGWSDDSEANPRTDAEVMADLTVIASFLSQGGADLDWYAARGIAPEGGEDWNDVDARIVAGKGTTLRHENVADTDPGDTNDLFRVLSVSNGPPLTVQFQPGSTGRVYTFQYTDDLEDGDSWTTVPGTEPRPGVGGVDGMGDGNPPPAKRNYRIQVEVP
;
A
#
# COMPACT_ATOMS: atom_id res chain seq x y z
N MET A 1 -4.83 -29.24 52.34
CA MET A 1 -5.62 -27.99 52.38
C MET A 1 -5.03 -27.01 51.38
N ALA A 2 -5.56 -26.95 50.16
CA ALA A 2 -5.13 -25.97 49.17
C ALA A 2 -5.89 -24.66 49.43
N ARG A 3 -5.16 -23.61 49.81
CA ARG A 3 -5.71 -22.25 49.93
C ARG A 3 -5.91 -21.70 48.52
N THR A 4 -7.15 -21.68 48.06
CA THR A 4 -7.57 -20.91 46.88
C THR A 4 -7.55 -19.43 47.25
N THR A 5 -6.57 -18.70 46.75
CA THR A 5 -6.53 -17.23 46.82
C THR A 5 -7.64 -16.68 45.92
N PRO A 6 -8.59 -15.87 46.41
CA PRO A 6 -9.57 -15.24 45.54
C PRO A 6 -8.83 -14.20 44.66
N ARG A 7 -8.83 -14.41 43.34
CA ARG A 7 -8.43 -13.38 42.38
C ARG A 7 -9.49 -12.27 42.42
N LEU A 8 -9.05 -11.06 42.73
CA LEU A 8 -9.89 -9.87 42.84
C LEU A 8 -10.53 -9.57 41.47
N PHE A 9 -11.83 -9.78 41.34
CA PHE A 9 -12.60 -9.27 40.20
C PHE A 9 -12.82 -7.77 40.43
N VAL A 10 -12.09 -6.93 39.71
CA VAL A 10 -12.34 -5.48 39.70
C VAL A 10 -13.51 -5.23 38.76
N SER A 11 -14.71 -5.13 39.32
CA SER A 11 -15.92 -4.69 38.61
C SER A 11 -15.97 -3.16 38.66
N ALA A 12 -15.57 -2.49 37.59
CA ALA A 12 -15.74 -1.04 37.47
C ALA A 12 -17.15 -0.74 36.92
N MET A 13 -18.05 -0.25 37.79
CA MET A 13 -19.34 0.33 37.39
C MET A 13 -19.10 1.71 36.78
N ALA A 14 -19.28 1.86 35.46
CA ALA A 14 -19.39 3.17 34.86
C ALA A 14 -20.82 3.72 35.09
N LEU A 15 -21.01 4.56 36.11
CA LEU A 15 -22.21 5.39 36.20
C LEU A 15 -22.10 6.53 35.17
N SER A 16 -22.63 6.33 33.96
CA SER A 16 -22.93 7.46 33.07
C SER A 16 -24.21 8.14 33.57
N GLY A 17 -24.09 9.43 33.90
CA GLY A 17 -25.04 10.17 34.71
C GLY A 17 -26.40 10.55 34.09
N MET A 18 -27.11 11.35 34.91
CA MET A 18 -28.47 11.88 34.82
C MET A 18 -29.61 10.93 35.21
N ALA A 19 -29.89 10.86 36.51
CA ALA A 19 -31.25 10.63 36.98
C ALA A 19 -32.09 11.89 36.69
N ALA A 20 -32.88 11.87 35.62
CA ALA A 20 -33.95 12.84 35.45
C ALA A 20 -35.13 12.42 36.36
N PHE A 21 -35.29 13.11 37.48
CA PHE A 21 -36.49 12.98 38.32
C PHE A 21 -37.54 13.95 37.76
N VAL A 22 -38.50 13.44 36.99
CA VAL A 22 -39.77 14.13 36.77
C VAL A 22 -40.85 13.25 37.38
N VAL A 23 -41.49 13.76 38.43
CA VAL A 23 -42.73 13.21 38.95
C VAL A 23 -43.80 14.28 38.85
N THR A 24 -44.79 14.03 37.99
CA THR A 24 -46.20 14.25 38.29
C THR A 24 -47.06 13.20 37.56
N GLY A 25 -47.73 12.33 38.32
CA GLY A 25 -48.95 11.62 37.89
C GLY A 25 -48.83 10.13 37.51
N LEU A 26 -49.08 9.26 38.51
CA LEU A 26 -49.52 7.85 38.45
C LEU A 26 -48.79 6.86 37.50
N GLY A 27 -47.88 6.08 38.09
CA GLY A 27 -47.48 4.76 37.57
C GLY A 27 -46.00 4.45 37.77
N TRP A 28 -45.65 3.64 38.77
CA TRP A 28 -44.28 3.16 38.94
C TRP A 28 -44.02 2.00 37.99
N ALA A 29 -43.32 2.26 36.88
CA ALA A 29 -42.57 1.24 36.17
C ALA A 29 -41.10 1.63 36.25
N LEU A 30 -40.33 0.94 37.11
CA LEU A 30 -38.88 0.94 37.01
C LEU A 30 -38.51 0.15 35.76
N SER A 31 -38.22 0.82 34.66
CA SER A 31 -37.37 0.24 33.63
C SER A 31 -35.93 0.47 34.07
N ALA A 32 -35.36 -0.50 34.78
CA ALA A 32 -33.91 -0.54 34.99
C ALA A 32 -33.27 -0.86 33.64
N ARG A 33 -32.59 0.12 33.04
CA ARG A 33 -31.66 -0.14 31.94
C ARG A 33 -30.59 -1.07 32.51
N ALA A 34 -30.47 -2.28 31.96
CA ALA A 34 -29.45 -3.24 32.40
C ALA A 34 -28.08 -2.56 32.33
N ALA A 35 -27.32 -2.60 33.42
CA ALA A 35 -25.95 -2.10 33.42
C ALA A 35 -25.11 -3.02 32.51
N GLU A 36 -24.59 -2.48 31.42
CA GLU A 36 -23.65 -3.19 30.55
C GLU A 36 -22.36 -3.44 31.31
N THR A 37 -22.03 -4.72 31.51
CA THR A 37 -20.82 -5.14 32.23
C THR A 37 -19.65 -5.21 31.24
N ILE A 38 -18.54 -4.54 31.54
CA ILE A 38 -17.28 -4.69 30.79
C ILE A 38 -16.38 -5.68 31.52
N THR A 39 -15.93 -6.73 30.83
CA THR A 39 -15.06 -7.78 31.36
C THR A 39 -13.67 -7.69 30.76
N TYR A 40 -12.64 -7.48 31.59
CA TYR A 40 -11.25 -7.48 31.17
C TYR A 40 -10.58 -8.82 31.48
N SER A 41 -9.81 -9.36 30.54
CA SER A 41 -8.97 -10.55 30.70
C SER A 41 -7.51 -10.19 30.51
N TYR A 42 -6.62 -10.90 31.20
CA TYR A 42 -5.18 -10.64 31.19
C TYR A 42 -4.40 -11.95 31.01
N ASP A 43 -3.18 -11.86 30.48
CA ASP A 43 -2.23 -12.98 30.49
C ASP A 43 -1.49 -13.11 31.84
N ASP A 44 -0.62 -14.12 31.96
CA ASP A 44 0.16 -14.37 33.18
C ASP A 44 1.18 -13.28 33.50
N ALA A 45 1.53 -12.44 32.52
CA ALA A 45 2.38 -11.26 32.71
C ALA A 45 1.56 -10.01 33.12
N GLY A 46 0.23 -10.13 33.25
CA GLY A 46 -0.65 -9.02 33.64
C GLY A 46 -0.99 -8.06 32.49
N ARG A 47 -0.70 -8.42 31.24
CA ARG A 47 -1.05 -7.62 30.06
C ARG A 47 -2.49 -7.90 29.64
N LEU A 48 -3.21 -6.87 29.19
CA LEU A 48 -4.61 -6.98 28.79
C LEU A 48 -4.75 -7.84 27.54
N THR A 49 -5.45 -8.96 27.59
CA THR A 49 -5.68 -9.85 26.44
C THR A 49 -7.08 -9.73 25.85
N ASN A 50 -8.06 -9.25 26.62
CA ASN A 50 -9.41 -9.04 26.12
C ASN A 50 -10.15 -7.96 26.91
N ALA A 51 -10.87 -7.07 26.23
CA ALA A 51 -11.86 -6.16 26.82
C ALA A 51 -13.22 -6.45 26.19
N ALA A 52 -14.07 -7.24 26.86
CA ALA A 52 -15.42 -7.56 26.40
C ALA A 52 -16.42 -6.55 26.94
N TYR A 53 -17.16 -5.89 26.07
CA TYR A 53 -18.16 -4.89 26.39
C TYR A 53 -19.55 -5.54 26.48
N GLY A 54 -20.40 -5.00 27.36
CA GLY A 54 -21.81 -5.40 27.40
C GLY A 54 -22.45 -5.22 26.02
N GLY A 55 -23.27 -6.17 25.60
CA GLY A 55 -23.80 -6.25 24.23
C GLY A 55 -23.11 -7.27 23.33
N GLY A 56 -21.91 -7.77 23.69
CA GLY A 56 -21.25 -8.88 22.99
C GLY A 56 -20.06 -8.49 22.09
N GLY A 57 -19.68 -7.22 22.06
CA GLY A 57 -18.45 -6.77 21.41
C GLY A 57 -17.23 -7.01 22.31
N ASN A 58 -16.04 -7.21 21.74
CA ASN A 58 -14.81 -7.35 22.50
C ASN A 58 -13.57 -6.87 21.73
N ILE A 59 -12.56 -6.39 22.43
CA ILE A 59 -11.24 -6.11 21.85
C ILE A 59 -10.24 -7.12 22.41
N ALA A 60 -9.68 -7.98 21.56
CA ALA A 60 -8.64 -8.94 21.93
C ALA A 60 -7.24 -8.43 21.55
N TYR A 61 -6.23 -8.80 22.34
CA TYR A 61 -4.83 -8.43 22.15
C TYR A 61 -3.94 -9.68 22.21
N ALA A 62 -2.97 -9.79 21.30
CA ALA A 62 -1.92 -10.79 21.32
C ALA A 62 -0.56 -10.11 21.39
N TYR A 63 0.37 -10.70 22.14
CA TYR A 63 1.70 -10.13 22.37
C TYR A 63 2.80 -11.16 22.07
N ASP A 64 3.98 -10.67 21.72
CA ASP A 64 5.18 -11.48 21.64
C ASP A 64 5.76 -11.81 23.04
N ALA A 65 6.81 -12.63 23.05
CA ALA A 65 7.51 -13.03 24.27
C ALA A 65 8.21 -11.87 25.00
N ASN A 66 8.48 -10.75 24.31
CA ASN A 66 9.18 -9.60 24.86
C ASN A 66 8.25 -8.53 25.44
N GLY A 67 6.95 -8.57 25.17
CA GLY A 67 6.04 -7.51 25.62
C GLY A 67 5.28 -6.82 24.50
N ASN A 68 5.72 -6.95 23.25
CA ASN A 68 5.24 -6.13 22.15
C ASN A 68 3.91 -6.65 21.62
N LEU A 69 3.01 -5.73 21.28
CA LEU A 69 1.71 -6.08 20.70
C LEU A 69 1.91 -6.65 19.30
N LEU A 70 1.50 -7.90 19.08
CA LEU A 70 1.50 -8.55 17.77
C LEU A 70 0.19 -8.33 17.03
N MET A 71 -0.94 -8.32 17.75
CA MET A 71 -2.26 -8.28 17.12
C MET A 71 -3.28 -7.61 18.04
N ARG A 72 -4.19 -6.82 17.46
CA ARG A 72 -5.40 -6.31 18.12
C ARG A 72 -6.61 -6.63 17.25
N THR A 73 -7.61 -7.31 17.81
CA THR A 73 -8.83 -7.69 17.10
C THR A 73 -10.03 -7.03 17.76
N VAL A 74 -10.93 -6.40 17.00
CA VAL A 74 -12.14 -5.74 17.52
C VAL A 74 -13.38 -6.44 17.01
N THR A 75 -14.14 -7.10 17.87
CA THR A 75 -15.42 -7.72 17.55
C THR A 75 -16.54 -6.79 18.00
N ALA A 76 -17.52 -6.52 17.14
CA ALA A 76 -18.71 -5.75 17.51
C ALA A 76 -19.83 -6.66 18.04
N ALA A 77 -20.69 -6.09 18.87
CA ALA A 77 -21.88 -6.72 19.40
C ALA A 77 -22.95 -6.97 18.31
N GLY A 78 -23.21 -8.24 17.96
CA GLY A 78 -24.48 -8.66 17.34
C GLY A 78 -24.75 -8.26 15.88
N GLY A 79 -23.74 -7.95 15.07
CA GLY A 79 -23.89 -7.62 13.65
C GLY A 79 -22.86 -8.33 12.75
N THR A 80 -23.04 -8.23 11.43
CA THR A 80 -22.03 -8.65 10.44
C THR A 80 -20.75 -7.86 10.68
N THR A 81 -19.60 -8.54 10.63
CA THR A 81 -18.28 -7.90 10.70
C THR A 81 -17.48 -8.25 9.46
N TYR A 82 -16.62 -7.34 9.06
CA TYR A 82 -15.68 -7.50 7.97
C TYR A 82 -14.24 -7.33 8.45
N THR A 83 -13.32 -8.01 7.80
CA THR A 83 -11.89 -7.96 8.08
C THR A 83 -11.19 -7.05 7.08
N LEU A 84 -10.48 -6.04 7.59
CA LEU A 84 -9.59 -5.19 6.81
C LEU A 84 -8.15 -5.63 7.07
N ILE A 85 -7.42 -5.97 6.01
CA ILE A 85 -6.02 -6.38 6.07
C ILE A 85 -5.18 -5.38 5.27
N TYR A 86 -4.32 -4.65 5.96
CA TYR A 86 -3.34 -3.74 5.40
C TYR A 86 -1.98 -4.42 5.44
N ARG A 87 -1.34 -4.58 4.28
CA ARG A 87 0.00 -5.15 4.18
C ARG A 87 0.93 -4.11 3.58
N ALA A 88 2.19 -4.13 3.98
CA ALA A 88 3.23 -3.44 3.23
C ALA A 88 3.86 -4.40 2.24
N GLY A 89 4.14 -3.91 1.03
CA GLY A 89 5.08 -4.50 0.09
C GLY A 89 6.52 -4.29 0.53
N THR A 90 7.45 -4.65 -0.35
CA THR A 90 8.89 -4.54 -0.11
C THR A 90 9.31 -3.10 0.18
N GLY A 91 10.22 -2.91 1.15
CA GLY A 91 10.78 -1.60 1.47
C GLY A 91 9.94 -0.76 2.43
N GLY A 92 8.85 -1.29 2.97
CA GLY A 92 8.03 -0.56 3.94
C GLY A 92 7.36 -1.43 4.99
N TRP A 93 6.58 -0.77 5.84
CA TRP A 93 5.82 -1.35 6.94
C TRP A 93 4.55 -0.54 7.22
N ILE A 94 3.62 -1.12 7.98
CA ILE A 94 2.35 -0.47 8.36
C ILE A 94 2.42 0.00 9.81
N ASP A 95 2.29 1.30 10.03
CA ASP A 95 2.08 1.92 11.34
C ASP A 95 0.58 1.97 11.66
N GLY A 96 0.19 1.52 12.85
CA GLY A 96 -1.21 1.33 13.24
C GLY A 96 -1.63 -0.15 13.31
N VAL A 97 -2.93 -0.43 13.19
CA VAL A 97 -3.45 -1.81 13.28
C VAL A 97 -3.68 -2.37 11.88
N ALA A 98 -2.73 -3.20 11.44
CA ALA A 98 -2.69 -3.80 10.12
C ALA A 98 -3.80 -4.84 9.85
N THR A 99 -4.41 -5.42 10.87
CA THR A 99 -5.57 -6.31 10.71
C THR A 99 -6.68 -5.85 11.63
N GLN A 100 -7.76 -5.35 11.05
CA GLN A 100 -8.89 -4.79 11.77
C GLN A 100 -10.12 -5.64 11.50
N VAL A 101 -10.95 -5.80 12.53
CA VAL A 101 -12.29 -6.35 12.37
C VAL A 101 -13.23 -5.19 12.65
N VAL A 102 -14.11 -4.90 11.69
CA VAL A 102 -14.95 -3.71 11.66
C VAL A 102 -16.39 -4.14 11.50
N ALA A 103 -17.30 -3.55 12.27
CA ALA A 103 -18.73 -3.82 12.09
C ALA A 103 -19.22 -3.26 10.76
N GLU A 104 -20.20 -3.90 10.16
CA GLU A 104 -20.86 -3.42 8.94
C GLU A 104 -21.29 -1.94 9.08
N GLY A 105 -20.94 -1.14 8.06
CA GLY A 105 -21.21 0.29 7.99
C GLY A 105 -20.34 1.16 8.91
N GLN A 106 -19.42 0.59 9.70
CA GLN A 106 -18.48 1.36 10.52
C GLN A 106 -17.16 1.61 9.78
N SER A 107 -16.31 2.46 10.36
CA SER A 107 -14.97 2.75 9.83
C SER A 107 -13.88 1.99 10.61
N GLY A 108 -12.81 1.66 9.91
CA GLY A 108 -11.55 1.24 10.53
C GLY A 108 -10.85 2.38 11.27
N THR A 109 -9.74 2.05 11.92
CA THR A 109 -8.77 3.00 12.46
C THR A 109 -7.72 3.36 11.39
N PRO A 110 -7.15 4.58 11.43
CA PRO A 110 -6.11 4.97 10.48
C PRO A 110 -4.88 4.06 10.54
N VAL A 111 -4.29 3.78 9.38
CA VAL A 111 -2.99 3.12 9.21
C VAL A 111 -2.10 3.97 8.32
N GLU A 112 -0.81 4.05 8.61
CA GLU A 112 0.15 4.80 7.81
C GLU A 112 1.18 3.83 7.20
N ALA A 113 1.30 3.81 5.88
CA ALA A 113 2.32 3.04 5.19
C ALA A 113 3.63 3.83 5.19
N LYS A 114 4.67 3.29 5.82
CA LYS A 114 5.97 3.96 5.99
C LYS A 114 7.07 3.19 5.29
N GLY A 115 7.91 3.92 4.56
CA GLY A 115 9.17 3.36 4.06
C GLY A 115 10.06 2.94 5.22
N GLU A 116 10.88 1.91 5.02
CA GLU A 116 11.84 1.45 6.03
C GLU A 116 12.97 2.47 6.27
N ASN A 117 13.23 3.33 5.29
CA ASN A 117 14.19 4.44 5.33
C ASN A 117 13.82 5.49 4.26
N ALA A 118 14.64 6.54 4.11
CA ALA A 118 14.39 7.62 3.17
C ALA A 118 14.48 7.23 1.68
N SER A 119 15.11 6.10 1.37
CA SER A 119 15.25 5.59 0.00
C SER A 119 14.06 4.73 -0.44
N ALA A 120 13.12 4.41 0.44
CA ALA A 120 11.86 3.74 0.11
C ALA A 120 10.66 4.69 0.33
N VAL A 121 9.88 4.92 -0.71
CA VAL A 121 8.81 5.93 -0.77
C VAL A 121 7.48 5.25 -1.03
N PHE A 122 6.48 5.52 -0.18
CA PHE A 122 5.11 5.05 -0.42
C PHE A 122 4.59 5.60 -1.75
N HIS A 123 4.06 4.73 -2.59
CA HIS A 123 3.55 5.09 -3.90
C HIS A 123 2.02 5.04 -3.97
N GLY A 124 1.42 3.96 -3.46
CA GLY A 124 -0.02 3.78 -3.45
C GLY A 124 -0.42 2.44 -2.89
N TRP A 125 -1.72 2.21 -2.73
CA TRP A 125 -2.28 0.92 -2.35
C TRP A 125 -2.70 0.13 -3.60
N SER A 126 -2.80 -1.19 -3.46
CA SER A 126 -3.18 -2.12 -4.52
C SER A 126 -4.59 -1.94 -5.10
N ASP A 127 -5.38 -1.01 -4.58
CA ASP A 127 -6.71 -0.59 -5.06
C ASP A 127 -6.70 0.84 -5.61
N ASP A 128 -5.54 1.31 -6.06
CA ASP A 128 -5.28 2.63 -6.63
C ASP A 128 -5.50 3.80 -5.66
N SER A 129 -5.68 3.53 -4.37
CA SER A 129 -5.76 4.58 -3.35
C SER A 129 -4.37 5.15 -3.05
N GLU A 130 -4.27 6.48 -2.99
CA GLU A 130 -3.06 7.18 -2.55
C GLU A 130 -3.13 7.63 -1.08
N ALA A 131 -4.20 7.28 -0.36
CA ALA A 131 -4.42 7.76 1.01
C ALA A 131 -3.33 7.27 1.96
N ASN A 132 -2.66 8.20 2.64
CA ASN A 132 -1.66 7.89 3.67
C ASN A 132 -1.55 9.04 4.69
N PRO A 133 -2.04 8.90 5.94
CA PRO A 133 -2.66 7.71 6.51
C PRO A 133 -3.97 7.30 5.81
N ARG A 134 -4.19 6.00 5.67
CA ARG A 134 -5.39 5.39 5.10
C ARG A 134 -6.41 5.08 6.19
N THR A 135 -7.68 5.34 5.92
CA THR A 135 -8.82 4.89 6.73
C THR A 135 -9.95 4.43 5.81
N ASP A 136 -10.42 3.20 5.97
CA ASP A 136 -11.57 2.68 5.23
C ASP A 136 -12.84 2.89 6.06
N ALA A 137 -13.79 3.63 5.50
CA ALA A 137 -15.05 4.00 6.14
C ALA A 137 -16.22 3.24 5.53
N GLU A 138 -17.35 3.20 6.26
CA GLU A 138 -18.59 2.57 5.79
C GLU A 138 -18.37 1.14 5.27
N VAL A 139 -17.66 0.33 6.04
CA VAL A 139 -17.19 -0.99 5.60
C VAL A 139 -18.37 -1.95 5.39
N MET A 140 -18.52 -2.43 4.15
CA MET A 140 -19.58 -3.37 3.75
C MET A 140 -19.05 -4.71 3.21
N ALA A 141 -17.73 -4.91 3.21
CA ALA A 141 -17.07 -6.13 2.74
C ALA A 141 -15.69 -6.28 3.37
N ASP A 142 -15.14 -7.50 3.35
CA ASP A 142 -13.74 -7.74 3.65
C ASP A 142 -12.85 -6.98 2.65
N LEU A 143 -11.71 -6.48 3.13
CA LEU A 143 -10.74 -5.75 2.34
C LEU A 143 -9.35 -6.31 2.61
N THR A 144 -8.56 -6.51 1.55
CA THR A 144 -7.12 -6.72 1.67
C THR A 144 -6.43 -5.81 0.68
N VAL A 145 -5.60 -4.91 1.18
CA VAL A 145 -4.84 -3.95 0.38
C VAL A 145 -3.37 -3.99 0.75
N ILE A 146 -2.53 -3.84 -0.26
CA ILE A 146 -1.08 -3.87 -0.13
C ILE A 146 -0.54 -2.49 -0.50
N ALA A 147 0.19 -1.86 0.41
CA ALA A 147 0.93 -0.64 0.13
C ALA A 147 2.15 -0.98 -0.72
N SER A 148 2.25 -0.35 -1.88
CA SER A 148 3.40 -0.41 -2.77
C SER A 148 4.40 0.69 -2.41
N PHE A 149 5.68 0.39 -2.62
CA PHE A 149 6.77 1.32 -2.39
C PHE A 149 7.68 1.34 -3.62
N LEU A 150 8.13 2.54 -3.97
CA LEU A 150 9.18 2.75 -4.96
C LEU A 150 10.47 3.12 -4.24
N SER A 151 11.62 2.87 -4.86
CA SER A 151 12.85 3.55 -4.47
C SER A 151 12.67 5.07 -4.61
N GLN A 152 13.50 5.87 -3.96
CA GLN A 152 13.53 7.32 -4.20
C GLN A 152 13.82 7.65 -5.67
N GLY A 153 14.53 6.77 -6.39
CA GLY A 153 14.77 6.86 -7.83
C GLY A 153 13.57 6.43 -8.70
N GLY A 154 12.49 5.94 -8.11
CA GLY A 154 11.26 5.53 -8.80
C GLY A 154 11.22 4.06 -9.26
N ALA A 155 12.13 3.21 -8.78
CA ALA A 155 12.11 1.78 -9.09
C ALA A 155 11.09 1.02 -8.23
N ASP A 156 10.35 0.09 -8.81
CA ASP A 156 9.45 -0.80 -8.06
C ASP A 156 10.23 -1.76 -7.16
N LEU A 157 10.02 -1.69 -5.84
CA LEU A 157 10.76 -2.50 -4.87
C LEU A 157 10.27 -3.96 -4.82
N ASP A 158 8.99 -4.22 -5.12
CA ASP A 158 8.48 -5.60 -5.21
C ASP A 158 9.05 -6.31 -6.44
N TRP A 159 9.31 -5.56 -7.51
CA TRP A 159 10.03 -6.07 -8.69
C TRP A 159 11.46 -6.51 -8.36
N TYR A 160 12.16 -5.79 -7.48
CA TYR A 160 13.49 -6.19 -6.97
C TYR A 160 13.39 -7.43 -6.09
N ALA A 161 12.48 -7.44 -5.11
CA ALA A 161 12.32 -8.58 -4.20
C ALA A 161 11.96 -9.88 -4.93
N ALA A 162 11.12 -9.80 -5.96
CA ALA A 162 10.77 -10.96 -6.80
C ALA A 162 11.99 -11.60 -7.49
N ARG A 163 13.09 -10.84 -7.63
CA ARG A 163 14.37 -11.28 -8.23
C ARG A 163 15.45 -11.54 -7.19
N GLY A 164 15.12 -11.50 -5.90
CA GLY A 164 16.07 -11.67 -4.81
C GLY A 164 17.06 -10.51 -4.67
N ILE A 165 16.70 -9.33 -5.19
CA ILE A 165 17.50 -8.11 -5.11
C ILE A 165 17.02 -7.32 -3.89
N ALA A 166 17.95 -7.01 -2.99
CA ALA A 166 17.73 -6.15 -1.83
C ALA A 166 19.04 -5.40 -1.48
N PRO A 167 18.98 -4.33 -0.67
CA PRO A 167 20.17 -3.68 -0.14
C PRO A 167 21.00 -4.65 0.71
N GLU A 168 22.33 -4.60 0.55
CA GLU A 168 23.27 -5.45 1.28
C GLU A 168 24.25 -4.59 2.08
N GLY A 169 24.63 -5.01 3.29
CA GLY A 169 25.82 -4.49 3.96
C GLY A 169 25.91 -2.95 4.12
N GLY A 170 24.84 -2.30 4.59
CA GLY A 170 24.83 -0.84 4.82
C GLY A 170 24.41 -0.02 3.59
N GLU A 171 24.13 -0.67 2.47
CA GLU A 171 23.46 -0.05 1.33
C GLU A 171 22.01 0.34 1.65
N ASP A 172 21.50 1.30 0.89
CA ASP A 172 20.07 1.62 0.78
C ASP A 172 19.54 1.35 -0.64
N TRP A 173 18.29 1.70 -0.95
CA TRP A 173 17.71 1.46 -2.27
C TRP A 173 18.28 2.37 -3.36
N ASN A 174 18.89 3.51 -3.01
CA ASN A 174 19.60 4.34 -3.98
C ASN A 174 20.88 3.65 -4.46
N ASP A 175 21.58 2.97 -3.55
CA ASP A 175 22.73 2.14 -3.90
C ASP A 175 22.31 0.96 -4.79
N VAL A 176 21.21 0.28 -4.46
CA VAL A 176 20.64 -0.80 -5.28
C VAL A 176 20.30 -0.30 -6.69
N ASP A 177 19.63 0.84 -6.80
CA ASP A 177 19.27 1.45 -8.09
C ASP A 177 20.49 1.74 -8.98
N ALA A 178 21.62 2.07 -8.37
CA ALA A 178 22.87 2.41 -9.04
C ALA A 178 23.74 1.19 -9.41
N ARG A 179 23.42 -0.01 -8.90
CA ARG A 179 24.18 -1.23 -9.22
C ARG A 179 24.18 -1.47 -10.73
N ILE A 180 25.37 -1.69 -11.30
CA ILE A 180 25.55 -1.98 -12.72
C ILE A 180 25.24 -3.45 -12.99
N VAL A 181 24.42 -3.71 -14.00
CA VAL A 181 24.09 -5.06 -14.44
C VAL A 181 25.21 -5.59 -15.31
N ALA A 182 25.82 -6.68 -14.84
CA ALA A 182 26.94 -7.31 -15.52
C ALA A 182 26.56 -7.72 -16.94
N GLY A 183 27.36 -7.28 -17.92
CA GLY A 183 27.16 -7.60 -19.33
C GLY A 183 26.15 -6.71 -20.10
N LYS A 184 25.38 -5.86 -19.41
CA LYS A 184 24.40 -4.97 -20.06
C LYS A 184 24.83 -3.51 -20.07
N GLY A 185 25.63 -3.08 -19.08
CA GLY A 185 26.06 -1.68 -18.94
C GLY A 185 24.94 -0.72 -18.49
N THR A 186 23.78 -1.26 -18.19
CA THR A 186 22.63 -0.60 -17.56
C THR A 186 22.74 -0.67 -16.04
N THR A 187 21.92 0.11 -15.34
CA THR A 187 21.78 0.00 -13.88
C THR A 187 20.55 -0.86 -13.57
N LEU A 188 20.43 -1.38 -12.35
CA LEU A 188 19.23 -2.10 -11.92
C LEU A 188 17.96 -1.25 -12.05
N ARG A 189 18.04 0.07 -11.80
CA ARG A 189 16.90 0.96 -12.06
C ARG A 189 16.51 1.00 -13.54
N HIS A 190 17.48 1.01 -14.46
CA HIS A 190 17.16 0.98 -15.89
C HIS A 190 16.44 -0.32 -16.27
N GLU A 191 16.84 -1.47 -15.70
CA GLU A 191 16.16 -2.75 -15.91
C GLU A 191 14.75 -2.75 -15.31
N ASN A 192 14.61 -2.20 -14.10
CA ASN A 192 13.33 -2.04 -13.44
C ASN A 192 12.38 -1.20 -14.30
N VAL A 193 12.77 0.00 -14.69
CA VAL A 193 11.95 0.91 -15.51
C VAL A 193 11.62 0.29 -16.88
N ALA A 194 12.57 -0.41 -17.50
CA ALA A 194 12.37 -1.11 -18.77
C ALA A 194 11.50 -2.39 -18.66
N ASP A 195 11.29 -2.89 -17.45
CA ASP A 195 10.73 -4.22 -17.16
C ASP A 195 11.47 -5.36 -17.88
N THR A 196 12.79 -5.36 -17.76
CA THR A 196 13.68 -6.36 -18.37
C THR A 196 14.41 -7.20 -17.32
N ASP A 197 14.68 -8.47 -17.63
CA ASP A 197 15.37 -9.37 -16.70
C ASP A 197 16.87 -9.00 -16.55
N PRO A 198 17.32 -8.58 -15.36
CA PRO A 198 18.74 -8.28 -15.11
C PRO A 198 19.62 -9.54 -15.18
N GLY A 199 19.04 -10.73 -15.04
CA GLY A 199 19.74 -12.03 -15.17
C GLY A 199 19.93 -12.50 -16.62
N ASP A 200 19.19 -11.94 -17.59
CA ASP A 200 19.34 -12.24 -19.01
C ASP A 200 19.99 -11.07 -19.74
N THR A 201 21.21 -11.29 -20.25
CA THR A 201 21.95 -10.28 -21.03
C THR A 201 21.28 -9.92 -22.35
N ASN A 202 20.35 -10.74 -22.85
CA ASN A 202 19.65 -10.50 -24.12
C ASN A 202 18.29 -9.81 -23.93
N ASP A 203 17.77 -9.76 -22.71
CA ASP A 203 16.49 -9.12 -22.43
C ASP A 203 16.72 -7.61 -22.23
N LEU A 204 16.68 -6.84 -23.31
CA LEU A 204 17.04 -5.42 -23.28
C LEU A 204 15.90 -4.59 -23.86
N PHE A 205 15.68 -3.40 -23.29
CA PHE A 205 14.89 -2.39 -23.98
C PHE A 205 15.65 -1.89 -25.20
N ARG A 206 15.06 -2.07 -26.38
CA ARG A 206 15.68 -1.71 -27.65
C ARG A 206 14.67 -1.19 -28.66
N VAL A 207 15.10 -0.19 -29.42
CA VAL A 207 14.42 0.21 -30.66
C VAL A 207 14.74 -0.84 -31.73
N LEU A 208 13.70 -1.40 -32.33
CA LEU A 208 13.80 -2.43 -33.37
C LEU A 208 13.86 -1.81 -34.76
N SER A 209 13.03 -0.80 -35.02
CA SER A 209 12.99 -0.11 -36.30
C SER A 209 12.43 1.30 -36.16
N VAL A 210 12.80 2.17 -37.10
CA VAL A 210 12.19 3.48 -37.29
C VAL A 210 11.76 3.57 -38.76
N SER A 211 10.49 3.80 -39.03
CA SER A 211 9.98 3.97 -40.39
C SER A 211 10.25 5.36 -40.92
N ASN A 212 10.36 5.48 -42.24
CA ASN A 212 10.30 6.77 -42.91
C ASN A 212 8.84 7.24 -42.96
N GLY A 213 8.56 8.42 -42.39
CA GLY A 213 7.21 8.98 -42.32
C GLY A 213 6.83 9.93 -43.47
N PRO A 214 5.59 10.46 -43.47
CA PRO A 214 4.53 10.20 -42.48
C PRO A 214 3.61 9.00 -42.82
N PRO A 215 3.16 8.20 -41.81
CA PRO A 215 3.53 8.31 -40.40
C PRO A 215 4.92 7.73 -40.11
N LEU A 216 5.73 8.46 -39.33
CA LEU A 216 6.93 7.89 -38.73
C LEU A 216 6.48 6.95 -37.60
N THR A 217 7.11 5.80 -37.48
CA THR A 217 6.81 4.81 -36.43
C THR A 217 8.10 4.31 -35.83
N VAL A 218 8.21 4.35 -34.51
CA VAL A 218 9.28 3.73 -33.74
C VAL A 218 8.74 2.43 -33.15
N GLN A 219 9.31 1.31 -33.55
CA GLN A 219 9.03 0.01 -32.94
C GLN A 219 10.08 -0.30 -31.87
N PHE A 220 9.66 -0.82 -30.73
CA PHE A 220 10.53 -1.15 -29.61
C PHE A 220 10.08 -2.43 -28.90
N GLN A 221 10.97 -2.98 -28.07
CA GLN A 221 10.69 -4.14 -27.23
C GLN A 221 11.55 -4.04 -25.94
N PRO A 222 11.03 -4.45 -24.76
CA PRO A 222 9.63 -4.83 -24.54
C PRO A 222 8.71 -3.61 -24.48
N GLY A 223 7.48 -3.78 -24.98
CA GLY A 223 6.34 -2.93 -24.62
C GLY A 223 5.58 -3.56 -23.48
N SER A 224 6.13 -3.56 -22.27
CA SER A 224 5.54 -4.21 -21.10
C SER A 224 4.16 -3.64 -20.78
N THR A 225 3.21 -4.52 -20.47
CA THR A 225 1.87 -4.11 -20.01
C THR A 225 1.90 -3.46 -18.62
N GLY A 226 2.99 -3.66 -17.87
CA GLY A 226 3.22 -3.06 -16.56
C GLY A 226 3.99 -1.73 -16.62
N ARG A 227 4.15 -1.11 -17.80
CA ARG A 227 4.83 0.18 -17.97
C ARG A 227 4.00 1.12 -18.81
N VAL A 228 4.10 2.42 -18.50
CA VAL A 228 3.51 3.49 -19.32
C VAL A 228 4.57 4.03 -20.26
N TYR A 229 4.20 4.16 -21.53
CA TYR A 229 5.06 4.69 -22.57
C TYR A 229 4.53 6.04 -23.04
N THR A 230 5.43 7.01 -23.18
CA THR A 230 5.13 8.33 -23.73
C THR A 230 6.03 8.59 -24.94
N PHE A 231 5.43 8.87 -26.09
CA PHE A 231 6.18 9.22 -27.29
C PHE A 231 6.42 10.71 -27.34
N GLN A 232 7.69 11.11 -27.39
CA GLN A 232 8.07 12.51 -27.30
C GLN A 232 9.00 12.91 -28.43
N TYR A 233 9.00 14.20 -28.72
CA TYR A 233 9.89 14.82 -29.68
C TYR A 233 10.55 16.08 -29.14
N THR A 234 11.65 16.46 -29.78
CA THR A 234 12.24 17.79 -29.74
C THR A 234 12.74 18.14 -31.15
N ASP A 235 12.60 19.41 -31.55
CA ASP A 235 13.05 19.87 -32.88
C ASP A 235 14.55 20.22 -32.89
N ASP A 236 15.10 20.55 -31.72
CA ASP A 236 16.52 20.78 -31.47
C ASP A 236 16.98 19.83 -30.35
N LEU A 237 18.16 19.20 -30.50
CA LEU A 237 18.71 18.28 -29.51
C LEU A 237 20.00 18.87 -28.96
N GLU A 238 19.86 19.57 -27.84
CA GLU A 238 20.89 20.14 -26.98
C GLU A 238 20.80 19.51 -25.59
N ASP A 239 21.90 19.59 -24.83
CA ASP A 239 21.93 19.05 -23.47
C ASP A 239 20.95 19.80 -22.56
N GLY A 240 20.00 19.06 -21.98
CA GLY A 240 18.99 19.61 -21.06
C GLY A 240 17.68 20.04 -21.72
N ASP A 241 17.47 19.72 -23.00
CA ASP A 241 16.28 20.13 -23.73
C ASP A 241 14.96 19.55 -23.19
N SER A 242 13.91 20.37 -23.33
CA SER A 242 12.54 20.01 -23.01
C SER A 242 11.96 19.10 -24.09
N TRP A 243 11.48 17.94 -23.69
CA TRP A 243 10.79 17.01 -24.58
C TRP A 243 9.29 17.24 -24.52
N THR A 244 8.62 17.21 -25.67
CA THR A 244 7.17 17.40 -25.78
C THR A 244 6.50 16.12 -26.25
N THR A 245 5.35 15.75 -25.67
CA THR A 245 4.55 14.63 -26.15
C THR A 245 4.11 14.85 -27.60
N VAL A 246 4.29 13.83 -28.44
CA VAL A 246 3.85 13.88 -29.84
C VAL A 246 2.32 14.03 -29.88
N PRO A 247 1.76 14.99 -30.62
CA PRO A 247 0.31 15.19 -30.67
C PRO A 247 -0.42 13.94 -31.16
N GLY A 248 -1.42 13.49 -30.40
CA GLY A 248 -2.21 12.29 -30.71
C GLY A 248 -1.64 10.99 -30.14
N THR A 249 -0.54 11.04 -29.39
CA THR A 249 0.02 9.89 -28.66
C THR A 249 -0.01 10.12 -27.16
N GLU A 250 -1.20 9.99 -26.57
CA GLU A 250 -1.34 10.03 -25.11
C GLU A 250 -0.53 8.92 -24.43
N PRO A 251 0.01 9.16 -23.22
CA PRO A 251 0.66 8.12 -22.44
C PRO A 251 -0.25 6.89 -22.31
N ARG A 252 0.30 5.71 -22.60
CA ARG A 252 -0.48 4.46 -22.52
C ARG A 252 0.36 3.28 -22.05
N PRO A 253 -0.28 2.25 -21.47
CA PRO A 253 0.39 0.98 -21.21
C PRO A 253 0.96 0.36 -22.49
N GLY A 254 2.02 -0.43 -22.34
CA GLY A 254 2.55 -1.27 -23.42
C GLY A 254 1.59 -2.40 -23.81
N VAL A 255 1.73 -2.93 -25.02
CA VAL A 255 0.83 -3.97 -25.55
C VAL A 255 1.25 -5.42 -25.25
N GLY A 256 2.41 -5.61 -24.61
CA GLY A 256 3.09 -6.89 -24.44
C GLY A 256 3.93 -7.27 -25.66
N GLY A 257 5.22 -7.61 -25.44
CA GLY A 257 6.12 -8.01 -26.53
C GLY A 257 6.63 -6.81 -27.35
N VAL A 258 6.47 -6.86 -28.68
CA VAL A 258 6.85 -5.75 -29.57
C VAL A 258 5.74 -4.72 -29.61
N ASP A 259 6.10 -3.45 -29.41
CA ASP A 259 5.17 -2.33 -29.46
C ASP A 259 5.68 -1.23 -30.40
N GLY A 260 4.80 -0.29 -30.77
CA GLY A 260 5.14 0.85 -31.60
C GLY A 260 4.35 2.11 -31.28
N MET A 261 5.02 3.25 -31.43
CA MET A 261 4.42 4.58 -31.34
C MET A 261 4.80 5.40 -32.58
N GLY A 262 3.90 6.27 -33.03
CA GLY A 262 4.08 6.96 -34.30
C GLY A 262 3.65 8.41 -34.31
N ASP A 263 4.30 9.19 -35.16
CA ASP A 263 3.99 10.59 -35.43
C ASP A 263 3.34 10.66 -36.82
N GLY A 264 2.03 10.95 -36.84
CA GLY A 264 1.27 11.15 -38.07
C GLY A 264 1.44 12.53 -38.67
N ASN A 265 2.06 13.47 -37.94
CA ASN A 265 2.25 14.84 -38.41
C ASN A 265 3.46 14.90 -39.35
N PRO A 266 3.42 15.71 -40.42
CA PRO A 266 4.59 15.95 -41.24
C PRO A 266 5.67 16.64 -40.38
N PRO A 267 6.83 15.99 -40.14
CA PRO A 267 7.84 16.58 -39.27
C PRO A 267 8.48 17.81 -39.93
N PRO A 268 8.93 18.80 -39.15
CA PRO A 268 9.82 19.85 -39.65
C PRO A 268 11.13 19.25 -40.17
N ALA A 269 11.98 20.08 -40.79
CA ALA A 269 13.21 19.62 -41.44
C ALA A 269 14.19 18.88 -40.50
N LYS A 270 14.08 19.07 -39.18
CA LYS A 270 14.80 18.33 -38.14
C LYS A 270 13.84 18.04 -36.99
N ARG A 271 13.79 16.78 -36.57
CA ARG A 271 13.06 16.34 -35.39
C ARG A 271 13.72 15.09 -34.81
N ASN A 272 13.86 15.06 -33.50
CA ASN A 272 14.37 13.94 -32.73
C ASN A 272 13.21 13.34 -31.93
N TYR A 273 13.24 12.04 -31.73
CA TYR A 273 12.19 11.30 -31.03
C TYR A 273 12.78 10.46 -29.91
N ARG A 274 12.02 10.27 -28.84
CA ARG A 274 12.31 9.29 -27.78
C ARG A 274 11.04 8.60 -27.30
N ILE A 275 11.24 7.41 -26.74
CA ILE A 275 10.22 6.70 -25.96
C ILE A 275 10.61 6.86 -24.49
N GLN A 276 9.81 7.60 -23.73
CA GLN A 276 9.91 7.63 -22.28
C GLN A 276 9.14 6.43 -21.71
N VAL A 277 9.73 5.76 -20.73
CA VAL A 277 9.17 4.57 -20.06
C VAL A 277 9.08 4.88 -18.58
N GLU A 278 7.92 4.61 -17.97
CA GLU A 278 7.64 4.90 -16.56
C GLU A 278 6.98 3.68 -15.89
N VAL A 279 7.29 3.51 -14.60
CA VAL A 279 6.53 2.62 -13.72
C VAL A 279 5.16 3.29 -13.49
N PRO A 280 4.04 2.55 -13.64
CA PRO A 280 2.69 3.06 -13.42
C PRO A 280 2.49 3.66 -12.03
#